data_AF-A0A937Y3Z5-F1
#
_entry.id   AF-A0A937Y3Z5-F1
#
_cell.length_a   1.000
_cell.length_b   1.000
_cell.length_c   1.000
_cell.angle_alpha   90.00
_cell.angle_beta   90.00
_cell.angle_gamma   90.00
#
_symmetry.space_group_name_H-M   'P 1'
#
loop_
_entity.id
_entity.type
_entity.pdbx_description
1 polymer ?
#
loop_
_entity_poly.entity_id
_entity_poly.type
_entity_poly.pdbx_seq_one_letter_code
_entity_poly.pdbx_strand_id
1 'polypeptide(L)'
;MEFLDELAFMLPLTWLDAVALALFAAFWVGYVWYADYGRGVRPRLGREMDRYLREWVVRMVERDNRMVDVNVLRNLTRSSQFFASTSMLILGALVALMGYAEQAASVVAELPFARRVSQRLWELKILLLLLVFVYAFFKFSWSIRQFGFCSILVGATRKPPPDPEQYASHIDRIYTIVGFANGNFNNGLRAYYFGVAALSWFVHPILMIVVTLAVVYVLHTREFRSRTLRVLLQE
;
A
#
# COMPACT_ATOMS: atom_id res chain seq x y z
N MET A 1 -14.31 -11.88 28.41
CA MET A 1 -14.88 -10.54 28.69
C MET A 1 -13.95 -9.80 29.65
N GLU A 2 -13.55 -10.38 30.77
CA GLU A 2 -12.59 -9.78 31.73
C GLU A 2 -11.29 -9.23 31.13
N PHE A 3 -10.61 -9.94 30.22
CA PHE A 3 -9.38 -9.41 29.58
C PHE A 3 -9.63 -8.18 28.69
N LEU A 4 -10.78 -8.13 28.01
CA LEU A 4 -11.14 -6.99 27.16
C LEU A 4 -11.60 -5.81 28.02
N ASP A 5 -12.23 -6.08 29.16
CA ASP A 5 -12.64 -5.07 30.13
C ASP A 5 -11.43 -4.49 30.88
N GLU A 6 -10.42 -5.31 31.24
CA GLU A 6 -9.14 -4.83 31.77
C GLU A 6 -8.36 -4.00 30.74
N LEU A 7 -8.33 -4.43 29.47
CA LEU A 7 -7.72 -3.64 28.40
C LEU A 7 -8.45 -2.31 28.18
N ALA A 8 -9.79 -2.32 28.22
CA ALA A 8 -10.62 -1.13 28.10
C ALA A 8 -10.55 -0.22 29.34
N PHE A 9 -10.21 -0.76 30.51
CA PHE A 9 -9.95 0.02 31.71
C PHE A 9 -8.55 0.64 31.71
N MET A 10 -7.55 -0.05 31.13
CA MET A 10 -6.17 0.45 30.99
C MET A 10 -6.01 1.46 29.84
N LEU A 11 -6.80 1.31 28.77
CA LEU A 11 -6.82 2.19 27.62
C LEU A 11 -8.01 3.16 27.72
N PRO A 12 -7.81 4.48 27.76
CA PRO A 12 -8.87 5.48 27.84
C PRO A 12 -9.57 5.66 26.47
N LEU A 13 -10.07 4.56 25.91
CA LEU A 13 -10.81 4.49 24.66
C LEU A 13 -12.28 4.74 24.95
N THR A 14 -12.89 5.69 24.25
CA THR A 14 -14.36 5.75 24.22
C THR A 14 -14.89 4.60 23.36
N TRP A 15 -16.16 4.21 23.56
CA TRP A 15 -16.81 3.22 22.69
C TRP A 15 -16.71 3.61 21.20
N LEU A 16 -16.72 4.92 20.93
CA LEU A 16 -16.61 5.49 19.59
C LEU A 16 -15.21 5.31 19.00
N ASP A 17 -14.15 5.44 19.81
CA ASP A 17 -12.78 5.14 19.39
C ASP A 17 -12.62 3.66 19.04
N ALA A 18 -13.19 2.77 19.87
CA ALA A 18 -13.15 1.33 19.64
C ALA A 18 -13.87 0.95 18.33
N VAL A 19 -15.05 1.52 18.07
CA VAL A 19 -15.77 1.34 16.81
C VAL A 19 -14.98 1.88 15.63
N ALA A 20 -14.39 3.06 15.74
CA ALA A 20 -13.58 3.65 14.68
C ALA A 20 -12.39 2.75 14.33
N LEU A 21 -11.64 2.29 15.33
CA LEU A 21 -10.51 1.36 15.16
C LEU A 21 -10.94 0.03 14.54
N ALA A 22 -12.03 -0.56 15.02
CA ALA A 22 -12.56 -1.81 14.49
C ALA A 22 -12.97 -1.68 13.01
N LEU A 23 -13.69 -0.60 12.65
CA LEU A 23 -14.07 -0.32 11.28
C LEU A 23 -12.84 -0.07 10.39
N PHE A 24 -11.88 0.72 10.87
CA PHE A 24 -10.63 0.97 10.17
C PHE A 24 -9.86 -0.32 9.89
N ALA A 25 -9.67 -1.17 10.90
CA ALA A 25 -9.00 -2.45 10.75
C ALA A 25 -9.77 -3.38 9.79
N ALA A 26 -11.09 -3.46 9.94
CA ALA A 26 -11.94 -4.27 9.08
C ALA A 26 -11.88 -3.81 7.61
N PHE A 27 -11.97 -2.50 7.35
CA PHE A 27 -11.88 -1.96 6.00
C PHE A 27 -10.48 -2.06 5.43
N TRP A 28 -9.43 -1.86 6.21
CA TRP A 28 -8.07 -1.98 5.72
C TRP A 28 -7.72 -3.43 5.37
N VAL A 29 -7.89 -4.36 6.33
CA VAL A 29 -7.63 -5.79 6.09
C VAL A 29 -8.56 -6.34 5.03
N GLY A 30 -9.85 -6.01 5.11
CA GLY A 30 -10.86 -6.42 4.14
C GLY A 30 -10.58 -5.90 2.73
N TYR A 31 -10.14 -4.64 2.58
CA TYR A 31 -9.81 -4.08 1.27
C TYR A 31 -8.54 -4.70 0.69
N VAL A 32 -7.48 -4.87 1.50
CA VAL A 32 -6.25 -5.55 1.04
C VAL A 32 -6.57 -6.97 0.60
N TRP A 33 -7.35 -7.72 1.39
CA TRP A 33 -7.76 -9.07 1.02
C TRP A 33 -8.65 -9.10 -0.23
N TYR A 34 -9.66 -8.23 -0.32
CA TYR A 34 -10.54 -8.12 -1.50
C TYR A 34 -9.76 -7.78 -2.78
N ALA A 35 -8.77 -6.90 -2.66
CA ALA A 35 -8.00 -6.45 -3.80
C ALA A 35 -6.94 -7.48 -4.24
N ASP A 36 -6.34 -8.22 -3.30
CA ASP A 36 -5.31 -9.23 -3.58
C ASP A 36 -5.88 -10.62 -3.92
N TYR A 37 -6.97 -11.05 -3.24
CA TYR A 37 -7.56 -12.39 -3.37
C TYR A 37 -8.93 -12.41 -4.05
N GLY A 38 -9.53 -11.25 -4.31
CA GLY A 38 -10.80 -11.20 -5.01
C GLY A 38 -10.66 -11.83 -6.40
N ARG A 39 -11.28 -12.99 -6.63
CA ARG A 39 -11.38 -13.67 -7.94
C ARG A 39 -12.60 -13.22 -8.74
N GLY A 40 -12.98 -11.94 -8.63
CA GLY A 40 -14.14 -11.40 -9.34
C GLY A 40 -13.96 -11.45 -10.86
N VAL A 41 -15.00 -11.91 -11.57
CA VAL A 41 -15.10 -12.00 -13.03
C VAL A 41 -14.99 -10.63 -13.72
N ARG A 42 -15.21 -9.53 -12.98
CA ARG A 42 -15.19 -8.17 -13.53
C ARG A 42 -13.78 -7.71 -13.97
N PRO A 43 -13.66 -6.99 -15.09
CA PRO A 43 -12.40 -6.37 -15.50
C PRO A 43 -11.90 -5.42 -14.41
N ARG A 44 -10.60 -5.45 -14.13
CA ARG A 44 -9.95 -4.57 -13.15
C ARG A 44 -8.77 -3.93 -13.82
N LEU A 45 -8.47 -2.70 -13.43
CA LEU A 45 -7.29 -1.98 -13.95
C LEU A 45 -6.02 -2.83 -13.82
N GLY A 46 -5.85 -3.53 -12.68
CA GLY A 46 -4.72 -4.44 -12.48
C GLY A 46 -4.69 -5.61 -13.45
N ARG A 47 -5.84 -6.25 -13.75
CA ARG A 47 -5.92 -7.40 -14.66
C ARG A 47 -5.64 -6.99 -16.11
N GLU A 48 -6.16 -5.85 -16.55
CA GLU A 48 -5.86 -5.34 -17.89
C GLU A 48 -4.38 -4.93 -17.99
N MET A 49 -3.83 -4.35 -16.93
CA MET A 49 -2.40 -4.03 -16.88
C MET A 49 -1.51 -5.27 -16.89
N ASP A 50 -1.95 -6.36 -16.26
CA ASP A 50 -1.26 -7.66 -16.30
C ASP A 50 -1.20 -8.22 -17.74
N ARG A 51 -2.24 -8.02 -18.55
CA ARG A 51 -2.22 -8.38 -19.98
C ARG A 51 -1.09 -7.64 -20.71
N TYR A 52 -1.03 -6.32 -20.57
CA TYR A 52 0.03 -5.50 -21.17
C TYR A 52 1.41 -5.80 -20.60
N LEU A 53 1.50 -6.16 -19.32
CA LEU A 53 2.74 -6.61 -18.69
C LEU A 53 3.26 -7.89 -19.35
N ARG A 54 2.38 -8.87 -19.58
CA ARG A 54 2.75 -10.12 -20.26
C ARG A 54 3.20 -9.86 -21.68
N GLU A 55 2.47 -9.05 -22.44
CA GLU A 55 2.85 -8.63 -23.79
C GLU A 55 4.20 -7.90 -23.81
N TRP A 56 4.43 -7.01 -22.85
CA TRP A 56 5.71 -6.31 -22.69
C TRP A 56 6.86 -7.31 -22.51
N VAL A 57 6.71 -8.34 -21.66
CA VAL A 57 7.73 -9.37 -21.47
C VAL A 57 7.96 -10.18 -22.74
N VAL A 58 6.89 -10.62 -23.42
CA VAL A 58 7.01 -11.35 -24.71
C VAL A 58 7.81 -10.54 -25.72
N ARG A 59 7.50 -9.26 -25.89
CA ARG A 59 8.21 -8.37 -26.82
C ARG A 59 9.63 -8.05 -26.36
N MET A 60 9.86 -7.85 -25.07
CA MET A 60 11.19 -7.57 -24.51
C MET A 60 12.17 -8.69 -24.82
N VAL A 61 11.70 -9.93 -24.75
CA VAL A 61 12.50 -11.11 -25.01
C VAL A 61 12.96 -11.17 -26.49
N GLU A 62 12.14 -10.68 -27.43
CA GLU A 62 12.45 -10.54 -28.86
C GLU A 62 13.43 -9.41 -29.17
N ARG A 63 13.65 -8.45 -28.27
CA ARG A 63 14.56 -7.31 -28.51
C ARG A 63 16.02 -7.73 -28.39
N ASP A 64 16.86 -7.23 -29.32
CA ASP A 64 18.33 -7.35 -29.21
C ASP A 64 18.87 -6.41 -28.14
N ASN A 65 18.41 -5.16 -28.14
CA ASN A 65 18.74 -4.18 -27.14
C ASN A 65 17.60 -4.01 -26.12
N ARG A 66 17.86 -4.42 -24.87
CA ARG A 66 16.90 -4.39 -23.76
C ARG A 66 17.10 -3.20 -22.81
N MET A 67 17.91 -2.20 -23.20
CA MET A 67 18.14 -1.02 -22.38
C MET A 67 16.85 -0.25 -22.07
N VAL A 68 15.87 -0.25 -22.97
CA VAL A 68 14.56 0.35 -22.71
C VAL A 68 13.85 -0.37 -21.56
N ASP A 69 13.83 -1.70 -21.58
CA ASP A 69 13.16 -2.52 -20.56
C ASP A 69 13.82 -2.41 -19.19
N VAL A 70 15.17 -2.41 -19.16
CA VAL A 70 15.95 -2.17 -17.94
C VAL A 70 15.68 -0.76 -17.39
N ASN A 71 15.53 0.25 -18.26
CA ASN A 71 15.19 1.60 -17.83
C ASN A 71 13.77 1.70 -17.23
N VAL A 72 12.79 0.98 -17.78
CA VAL A 72 11.44 0.88 -17.20
C VAL A 72 11.51 0.28 -15.80
N LEU A 73 12.19 -0.87 -15.63
CA LEU A 73 12.37 -1.50 -14.32
C LEU A 73 13.10 -0.59 -13.33
N ARG A 74 14.11 0.15 -13.79
CA ARG A 74 14.84 1.14 -12.97
C ARG A 74 13.93 2.27 -12.50
N ASN A 75 13.03 2.75 -13.37
CA ASN A 75 12.05 3.78 -13.00
C ASN A 75 11.07 3.26 -11.94
N LEU A 76 10.52 2.06 -12.14
CA LEU A 76 9.61 1.41 -11.18
C LEU A 76 10.28 1.19 -9.80
N THR A 77 11.55 0.75 -9.82
CA THR A 77 12.36 0.61 -8.61
C THR A 77 12.56 1.95 -7.91
N ARG A 78 12.89 3.02 -8.66
CA ARG A 78 13.09 4.37 -8.12
C ARG A 78 11.82 4.92 -7.48
N SER A 79 10.65 4.70 -8.09
CA SER A 79 9.36 5.05 -7.49
C SER A 79 9.16 4.34 -6.15
N SER A 80 9.44 3.03 -6.08
CA SER A 80 9.36 2.27 -4.83
C SER A 80 10.35 2.78 -3.77
N GLN A 81 11.58 3.13 -4.17
CA GLN A 81 12.59 3.71 -3.28
C GLN A 81 12.15 5.06 -2.70
N PHE A 82 11.57 5.94 -3.52
CA PHE A 82 11.05 7.23 -3.06
C PHE A 82 10.03 7.05 -1.93
N PHE A 83 9.03 6.18 -2.13
CA PHE A 83 8.03 5.92 -1.09
C PHE A 83 8.61 5.21 0.15
N ALA A 84 9.56 4.29 -0.01
CA ALA A 84 10.24 3.68 1.13
C ALA A 84 10.99 4.72 1.98
N SER A 85 11.72 5.64 1.34
CA SER A 85 12.41 6.74 2.03
C SER A 85 11.44 7.70 2.71
N THR A 86 10.33 8.06 2.05
CA THR A 86 9.28 8.87 2.69
C THR A 86 8.69 8.15 3.91
N SER A 87 8.47 6.83 3.84
CA SER A 87 7.99 6.04 4.98
C SER A 87 8.97 6.11 6.15
N MET A 88 10.27 5.96 5.89
CA MET A 88 11.31 6.10 6.92
C MET A 88 11.31 7.49 7.58
N LEU A 89 11.16 8.56 6.80
CA LEU A 89 11.06 9.92 7.33
C LEU A 89 9.82 10.11 8.21
N ILE A 90 8.66 9.59 7.77
CA ILE A 90 7.42 9.63 8.56
C ILE A 90 7.60 8.85 9.86
N LEU A 91 8.20 7.65 9.81
CA LEU A 91 8.49 6.86 11.00
C LEU A 91 9.39 7.61 11.99
N GLY A 92 10.48 8.23 11.50
CA GLY A 92 11.35 9.05 12.33
C GLY A 92 10.63 10.24 12.96
N ALA A 93 9.77 10.92 12.20
CA ALA A 93 8.96 12.03 12.70
C ALA A 93 7.95 11.56 13.76
N LEU A 94 7.29 10.42 13.56
CA LEU A 94 6.34 9.84 14.52
C LEU A 94 7.03 9.37 15.81
N VAL A 95 8.20 8.74 15.71
CA VAL A 95 9.00 8.37 16.90
C VAL A 95 9.45 9.61 17.66
N ALA A 96 9.91 10.65 16.96
CA ALA A 96 10.25 11.92 17.59
C ALA A 96 9.02 12.51 18.30
N LEU A 97 7.85 12.50 17.64
CA LEU A 97 6.57 12.98 18.19
C LEU A 97 6.14 12.26 19.48
N MET A 98 6.55 11.01 19.69
CA MET A 98 6.33 10.33 20.97
C MET A 98 7.10 11.00 22.11
N GLY A 99 8.29 11.53 21.85
CA GLY A 99 9.12 12.21 22.86
C GLY A 99 8.60 13.57 23.31
N TYR A 100 7.75 14.22 22.50
CA TYR A 100 7.09 15.50 22.81
C TYR A 100 5.56 15.40 22.72
N ALA A 101 5.01 14.23 23.05
CA ALA A 101 3.59 13.92 22.93
C ALA A 101 2.69 14.93 23.66
N GLU A 102 3.08 15.37 24.86
CA GLU A 102 2.31 16.34 25.65
C GLU A 102 2.18 17.70 24.94
N GLN A 103 3.29 18.24 24.40
CA GLN A 103 3.28 19.52 23.68
C GLN A 103 2.54 19.42 22.35
N ALA A 104 2.65 18.28 21.65
CA ALA A 104 1.90 18.08 20.41
C ALA A 104 0.39 17.94 20.67
N ALA A 105 0.00 17.26 21.75
CA ALA A 105 -1.39 17.09 22.14
C ALA A 105 -2.04 18.42 22.54
N SER A 106 -1.30 19.33 23.21
CA SER A 106 -1.84 20.64 23.59
C SER A 106 -2.14 21.51 22.36
N VAL A 107 -1.26 21.54 21.36
CA VAL A 107 -1.47 22.28 20.10
C VAL A 107 -2.71 21.76 19.36
N VAL A 108 -2.87 20.45 19.26
CA VAL A 108 -4.06 19.89 18.57
C VAL A 108 -5.34 20.12 19.37
N ALA A 109 -5.27 20.17 20.70
CA ALA A 109 -6.42 20.48 21.54
C ALA A 109 -6.93 21.93 21.39
N GLU A 110 -6.17 22.83 20.76
CA GLU A 110 -6.62 24.18 20.39
C GLU A 110 -7.47 24.20 19.12
N LEU A 111 -7.43 23.13 18.30
CA LEU A 111 -8.25 23.07 17.09
C LEU A 111 -9.73 22.98 17.45
N PRO A 112 -10.60 23.71 16.70
CA PRO A 112 -12.04 23.50 16.83
C PRO A 112 -12.34 22.02 16.54
N PHE A 113 -13.20 21.43 17.37
CA PHE A 113 -13.61 20.02 17.32
C PHE A 113 -12.62 18.97 17.86
N ALA A 114 -11.38 19.34 18.21
CA ALA A 114 -10.46 18.42 18.87
C ALA A 114 -10.86 18.21 20.34
N ARG A 115 -10.98 16.95 20.77
CA ARG A 115 -11.21 16.63 22.18
C ARG A 115 -9.89 16.68 22.95
N ARG A 116 -9.91 17.11 24.21
CA ARG A 116 -8.79 16.86 25.13
C ARG A 116 -8.67 15.36 25.35
N VAL A 117 -7.54 14.80 24.94
CA VAL A 117 -7.27 13.37 24.98
C VAL A 117 -6.19 13.10 26.03
N SER A 118 -6.26 11.97 26.70
CA SER A 118 -5.21 11.52 27.61
C SER A 118 -3.93 11.17 26.85
N GLN A 119 -2.78 11.31 27.51
CA GLN A 119 -1.46 11.01 26.93
C GLN A 119 -1.39 9.59 26.34
N ARG A 120 -1.93 8.58 27.05
CA ARG A 120 -1.96 7.19 26.57
C ARG A 120 -2.73 7.01 25.25
N LEU A 121 -3.86 7.71 25.06
CA LEU A 121 -4.61 7.63 23.80
C LEU A 121 -3.88 8.36 22.67
N TRP A 122 -3.13 9.42 22.98
CA TRP A 122 -2.25 10.07 21.99
C TRP A 122 -1.13 9.14 21.52
N GLU A 123 -0.46 8.46 22.46
CA GLU A 123 0.55 7.44 22.15
C GLU A 123 -0.03 6.31 21.29
N LEU A 124 -1.24 5.84 21.60
CA LEU A 124 -1.92 4.82 20.81
C LEU A 124 -2.21 5.28 19.36
N LYS A 125 -2.60 6.54 19.17
CA LYS A 125 -2.79 7.14 17.83
C LYS A 125 -1.48 7.16 17.03
N ILE A 126 -0.37 7.51 17.68
CA ILE A 126 0.97 7.48 17.06
C ILE A 126 1.37 6.05 16.72
N LEU A 127 1.16 5.10 17.64
CA LEU A 127 1.46 3.67 17.43
C LEU A 127 0.67 3.09 16.25
N LEU A 128 -0.59 3.48 16.06
CA LEU A 128 -1.38 3.09 14.89
C LEU A 128 -0.73 3.58 13.58
N LEU A 129 -0.30 4.84 13.52
CA LEU A 129 0.41 5.38 12.35
C LEU A 129 1.75 4.69 12.13
N LEU A 130 2.51 4.44 13.20
CA LEU A 130 3.77 3.69 13.12
C LEU A 130 3.53 2.31 12.51
N LEU A 131 2.51 1.58 12.95
CA LEU A 131 2.14 0.27 12.40
C LEU A 131 1.83 0.36 10.90
N VAL A 132 1.05 1.37 10.48
CA VAL A 132 0.73 1.63 9.07
C VAL A 132 1.97 1.86 8.23
N PHE A 133 2.86 2.76 8.67
CA PHE A 133 4.03 3.13 7.89
C PHE A 133 5.16 2.11 7.96
N VAL A 134 5.26 1.32 9.04
CA VAL A 134 6.14 0.13 9.09
C VAL A 134 5.67 -0.89 8.05
N TYR A 135 4.37 -1.19 8.00
CA TYR A 135 3.80 -2.06 6.97
C TYR A 135 4.10 -1.53 5.56
N ALA A 136 3.86 -0.24 5.32
CA ALA A 136 4.13 0.39 4.02
C ALA A 136 5.62 0.28 3.64
N PHE A 137 6.53 0.57 4.57
CA PHE A 137 7.97 0.46 4.38
C PHE A 137 8.40 -0.94 3.95
N PHE A 138 7.90 -1.98 4.63
CA PHE A 138 8.22 -3.37 4.25
C PHE A 138 7.66 -3.75 2.88
N LYS A 139 6.45 -3.29 2.54
CA LYS A 139 5.88 -3.51 1.20
C LYS A 139 6.70 -2.85 0.10
N PHE A 140 7.13 -1.60 0.27
CA PHE A 140 8.00 -0.94 -0.70
C PHE A 140 9.40 -1.58 -0.76
N SER A 141 9.97 -1.96 0.38
CA SER A 141 11.28 -2.65 0.44
C SER A 141 11.24 -3.98 -0.31
N TRP A 142 10.16 -4.75 -0.16
CA TRP A 142 10.00 -6.00 -0.88
C TRP A 142 9.78 -5.78 -2.38
N SER A 143 8.99 -4.77 -2.76
CA SER A 143 8.83 -4.34 -4.16
C SER A 143 10.17 -4.01 -4.83
N ILE A 144 11.04 -3.24 -4.16
CA ILE A 144 12.40 -2.91 -4.64
C ILE A 144 13.20 -4.19 -4.92
N ARG A 145 13.18 -5.15 -3.99
CA ARG A 145 13.91 -6.42 -4.14
C ARG A 145 13.38 -7.22 -5.32
N GLN A 146 12.05 -7.27 -5.51
CA GLN A 146 11.42 -7.98 -6.62
C GLN A 146 11.71 -7.33 -7.97
N PHE A 147 11.67 -6.00 -8.09
CA PHE A 147 12.13 -5.33 -9.32
C PHE A 147 13.61 -5.54 -9.61
N GLY A 148 14.44 -5.65 -8.56
CA GLY A 148 15.84 -6.07 -8.69
C GLY A 148 15.96 -7.47 -9.30
N PHE A 149 15.20 -8.44 -8.81
CA PHE A 149 15.14 -9.79 -9.40
C PHE A 149 14.68 -9.77 -10.87
N CYS A 150 13.67 -8.96 -11.20
CA CYS A 150 13.22 -8.78 -12.58
C CYS A 150 14.35 -8.27 -13.48
N SER A 151 15.13 -7.31 -13.01
CA SER A 151 16.24 -6.73 -13.77
C SER A 151 17.33 -7.77 -14.07
N ILE A 152 17.63 -8.65 -13.11
CA ILE A 152 18.56 -9.77 -13.29
C ILE A 152 18.01 -10.77 -14.31
N LEU A 153 16.72 -11.12 -14.23
CA LEU A 153 16.10 -12.06 -15.18
C LEU A 153 16.06 -11.50 -16.61
N VAL A 154 15.77 -10.21 -16.77
CA VAL A 154 15.87 -9.52 -18.08
C VAL A 154 17.29 -9.62 -18.61
N GLY A 155 18.30 -9.32 -17.79
CA GLY A 155 19.71 -9.43 -18.16
C GLY A 155 20.17 -10.86 -18.50
N ALA A 156 19.57 -11.87 -17.87
CA ALA A 156 19.86 -13.28 -18.11
C ALA A 156 19.14 -13.88 -19.34
N THR A 157 18.33 -13.09 -20.06
CA THR A 157 17.55 -13.56 -21.21
C THR A 157 18.48 -13.89 -22.39
N ARG A 158 18.57 -15.17 -22.75
CA ARG A 158 19.44 -15.69 -23.83
C ARG A 158 18.81 -15.53 -25.21
N LYS A 159 19.65 -15.35 -26.23
CA LYS A 159 19.31 -15.53 -27.65
C LYS A 159 20.36 -16.46 -28.29
N PRO A 160 19.97 -17.40 -29.18
CA PRO A 160 18.60 -17.78 -29.55
C PRO A 160 17.85 -18.53 -28.43
N PRO A 161 16.50 -18.66 -28.50
CA PRO A 161 15.73 -19.44 -27.54
C PRO A 161 16.23 -20.90 -27.51
N PRO A 162 16.59 -21.47 -26.33
CA PRO A 162 17.12 -22.83 -26.26
C PRO A 162 16.07 -23.92 -26.55
N ASP A 163 14.78 -23.58 -26.45
CA ASP A 163 13.61 -24.45 -26.63
C ASP A 163 12.35 -23.57 -26.41
N PRO A 164 11.30 -23.63 -27.25
CA PRO A 164 10.05 -22.89 -27.03
C PRO A 164 9.46 -23.05 -25.62
N GLU A 165 9.54 -24.24 -25.02
CA GLU A 165 8.98 -24.50 -23.68
C GLU A 165 9.79 -23.80 -22.57
N GLN A 166 11.12 -23.88 -22.65
CA GLN A 166 12.00 -23.15 -21.74
C GLN A 166 11.78 -21.64 -21.82
N TYR A 167 11.52 -21.13 -23.02
CA TYR A 167 11.28 -19.71 -23.25
C TYR A 167 9.94 -19.22 -22.68
N ALA A 168 8.87 -20.02 -22.85
CA ALA A 168 7.58 -19.76 -22.23
C ALA A 168 7.71 -19.72 -20.70
N SER A 169 8.43 -20.68 -20.11
CA SER A 169 8.67 -20.72 -18.67
C SER A 169 9.45 -19.49 -18.16
N HIS A 170 10.38 -18.96 -18.95
CA HIS A 170 11.17 -17.77 -18.61
C HIS A 170 10.32 -16.50 -18.66
N ILE A 171 9.48 -16.36 -19.69
CA ILE A 171 8.50 -15.26 -19.81
C ILE A 171 7.56 -15.27 -18.60
N ASP A 172 6.99 -16.43 -18.25
CA ASP A 172 6.06 -16.54 -17.13
C ASP A 172 6.73 -16.21 -15.79
N ARG A 173 8.01 -16.58 -15.59
CA ARG A 173 8.78 -16.19 -14.40
C ARG A 173 8.96 -14.68 -14.31
N ILE A 174 9.38 -14.02 -15.38
CA ILE A 174 9.57 -12.56 -15.38
C ILE A 174 8.24 -11.87 -15.13
N TYR A 175 7.21 -12.21 -15.89
CA TYR A 175 5.87 -11.66 -15.75
C TYR A 175 5.34 -11.80 -14.32
N THR A 176 5.46 -12.99 -13.73
CA THR A 176 4.96 -13.27 -12.38
C THR A 176 5.69 -12.45 -11.32
N ILE A 177 7.02 -12.35 -11.39
CA ILE A 177 7.80 -11.58 -10.41
C ILE A 177 7.53 -10.08 -10.54
N VAL A 178 7.36 -9.56 -11.76
CA VAL A 178 6.97 -8.15 -11.96
C VAL A 178 5.56 -7.91 -11.42
N GLY A 179 4.63 -8.84 -11.63
CA GLY A 179 3.30 -8.80 -11.03
C GLY A 179 3.35 -8.74 -9.49
N PHE A 180 4.19 -9.56 -8.85
CA PHE A 180 4.39 -9.48 -7.41
C PHE A 180 5.00 -8.16 -6.94
N ALA A 181 5.97 -7.61 -7.69
CA ALA A 181 6.57 -6.31 -7.37
C ALA A 181 5.51 -5.20 -7.40
N ASN A 182 4.73 -5.14 -8.48
CA ASN A 182 3.61 -4.22 -8.64
C ASN A 182 2.55 -4.40 -7.54
N GLY A 183 2.21 -5.65 -7.18
CA GLY A 183 1.29 -5.94 -6.09
C GLY A 183 1.77 -5.39 -4.74
N ASN A 184 3.05 -5.57 -4.41
CA ASN A 184 3.63 -5.01 -3.18
C ASN A 184 3.70 -3.48 -3.21
N PHE A 185 4.05 -2.89 -4.35
CA PHE A 185 4.00 -1.44 -4.53
C PHE A 185 2.60 -0.87 -4.29
N ASN A 186 1.57 -1.48 -4.89
CA ASN A 186 0.18 -1.07 -4.72
C ASN A 186 -0.30 -1.25 -3.27
N ASN A 187 0.12 -2.32 -2.60
CA ASN A 187 -0.19 -2.53 -1.19
C ASN A 187 0.47 -1.48 -0.27
N GLY A 188 1.68 -1.03 -0.59
CA GLY A 188 2.31 0.11 0.08
C GLY A 188 1.52 1.40 -0.14
N LEU A 189 1.07 1.68 -1.37
CA LEU A 189 0.24 2.85 -1.66
C LEU A 189 -1.11 2.83 -0.94
N ARG A 190 -1.78 1.66 -0.88
CA ARG A 190 -3.02 1.50 -0.09
C ARG A 190 -2.79 1.83 1.37
N ALA A 191 -1.68 1.37 1.96
CA ALA A 191 -1.32 1.72 3.33
C ALA A 191 -1.15 3.23 3.53
N TYR A 192 -0.58 3.95 2.55
CA TYR A 192 -0.52 5.42 2.62
C TYR A 192 -1.90 6.07 2.67
N TYR A 193 -2.86 5.60 1.86
CA TYR A 193 -4.23 6.10 1.91
C TYR A 193 -4.91 5.82 3.25
N PHE A 194 -4.74 4.61 3.80
CA PHE A 194 -5.20 4.29 5.15
C PHE A 194 -4.44 5.08 6.23
N GLY A 195 -3.18 5.43 6.02
CA GLY A 195 -2.42 6.32 6.91
C GLY A 195 -3.04 7.71 7.02
N VAL A 196 -3.57 8.25 5.92
CA VAL A 196 -4.34 9.51 5.93
C VAL A 196 -5.64 9.36 6.73
N ALA A 197 -6.34 8.22 6.61
CA ALA A 197 -7.51 7.94 7.42
C ALA A 197 -7.17 7.85 8.91
N ALA A 198 -6.11 7.13 9.27
CA ALA A 198 -5.62 7.02 10.65
C ALA A 198 -5.19 8.39 11.21
N LEU A 199 -4.58 9.27 10.41
CA LEU A 199 -4.18 10.62 10.82
C LEU A 199 -5.40 11.46 11.24
N SER A 200 -6.55 11.29 10.57
CA SER A 200 -7.76 12.05 10.92
C SER A 200 -8.33 11.68 12.31
N TRP A 201 -7.91 10.56 12.89
CA TRP A 201 -8.25 10.18 14.27
C TRP A 201 -7.69 11.15 15.31
N PHE A 202 -6.59 11.84 15.01
CA PHE A 202 -6.04 12.88 15.88
C PHE A 202 -7.02 14.02 16.11
N VAL A 203 -7.90 14.30 15.14
CA VAL A 203 -8.95 15.31 15.26
C VAL A 203 -10.18 14.72 15.95
N HIS A 204 -10.80 13.68 15.37
CA HIS A 204 -12.01 13.08 15.92
C HIS A 204 -12.25 11.64 15.41
N PRO A 205 -12.78 10.71 16.23
CA PRO A 205 -13.06 9.33 15.79
C PRO A 205 -14.09 9.21 14.66
N ILE A 206 -15.13 10.06 14.66
CA ILE A 206 -16.10 10.12 13.54
C ILE A 206 -15.40 10.53 12.24
N LEU A 207 -14.46 11.48 12.30
CA LEU A 207 -13.73 11.91 11.12
C LEU A 207 -12.91 10.75 10.54
N MET A 208 -12.27 9.96 11.41
CA MET A 208 -11.58 8.72 11.01
C MET A 208 -12.51 7.73 10.30
N ILE A 209 -13.73 7.51 10.79
CA ILE A 209 -14.70 6.64 10.12
C ILE A 209 -15.04 7.20 8.73
N VAL A 210 -15.39 8.48 8.64
CA VAL A 210 -15.76 9.14 7.38
C VAL A 210 -14.62 9.08 6.37
N VAL A 211 -13.39 9.41 6.78
CA VAL A 211 -12.22 9.38 5.91
C VAL A 211 -11.87 7.94 5.50
N THR A 212 -12.03 6.95 6.39
CA THR A 212 -11.85 5.53 6.06
C THR A 212 -12.81 5.10 4.95
N LEU A 213 -14.10 5.43 5.07
CA LEU A 213 -15.11 5.13 4.06
C LEU A 213 -14.80 5.86 2.74
N ALA A 214 -14.38 7.12 2.80
CA ALA A 214 -13.98 7.89 1.63
C ALA A 214 -12.76 7.26 0.94
N VAL A 215 -11.75 6.80 1.70
CA VAL A 215 -10.57 6.10 1.17
C VAL A 215 -11.00 4.82 0.45
N VAL A 216 -11.83 3.99 1.07
CA VAL A 216 -12.36 2.77 0.44
C VAL A 216 -13.12 3.09 -0.85
N TYR A 217 -13.98 4.11 -0.83
CA TYR A 217 -14.73 4.56 -2.00
C TYR A 217 -13.83 5.03 -3.13
N VAL A 218 -12.80 5.85 -2.82
CA VAL A 218 -11.83 6.36 -3.80
C VAL A 218 -11.03 5.20 -4.39
N LEU A 219 -10.51 4.29 -3.57
CA LEU A 219 -9.74 3.14 -4.03
C LEU A 219 -10.59 2.24 -4.93
N HIS A 220 -11.81 1.91 -4.50
CA HIS A 220 -12.75 1.13 -5.29
C HIS A 220 -13.08 1.81 -6.63
N THR A 221 -13.32 3.13 -6.63
CA THR A 221 -13.62 3.86 -7.86
C THR A 221 -12.43 3.86 -8.82
N ARG A 222 -11.20 3.99 -8.30
CA ARG A 222 -9.97 3.96 -9.11
C ARG A 222 -9.70 2.58 -9.71
N GLU A 223 -9.92 1.51 -8.95
CA GLU A 223 -9.63 0.14 -9.38
C GLU A 223 -10.69 -0.42 -10.35
N PHE A 224 -11.96 -0.04 -10.19
CA PHE A 224 -13.09 -0.67 -10.91
C PHE A 224 -13.90 0.26 -11.82
N ARG A 225 -13.76 1.59 -11.69
CA ARG A 225 -14.58 2.57 -12.44
C ARG A 225 -13.78 3.70 -13.10
N SER A 226 -12.44 3.58 -13.13
CA SER A 226 -11.60 4.65 -13.68
C SER A 226 -11.81 4.84 -15.18
N ARG A 227 -11.69 6.09 -15.64
CA ARG A 227 -11.67 6.42 -17.08
C ARG A 227 -10.52 5.68 -17.78
N THR A 228 -9.40 5.50 -17.09
CA THR A 228 -8.26 4.71 -17.56
C THR A 228 -8.63 3.26 -17.85
N LEU A 229 -9.34 2.58 -16.94
CA LEU A 229 -9.83 1.22 -17.20
C LEU A 229 -10.75 1.18 -18.42
N ARG A 230 -11.65 2.16 -18.58
CA ARG A 230 -12.51 2.23 -19.77
C ARG A 230 -11.72 2.36 -21.07
N VAL A 231 -10.66 3.15 -21.10
CA VAL A 231 -9.80 3.28 -22.29
C VAL A 231 -9.03 1.99 -22.55
N LEU A 232 -8.52 1.31 -21.51
CA LEU A 232 -7.82 0.03 -21.68
C LEU A 232 -8.74 -1.11 -22.12
N LEU A 233 -10.05 -0.99 -21.90
CA LEU A 233 -11.06 -1.96 -22.35
C LEU A 233 -11.65 -1.63 -23.73
N GLN A 234 -11.40 -0.43 -24.26
CA GLN A 234 -11.82 -0.02 -25.59
C GLN A 234 -10.76 -0.47 -26.60
N GLU A 235 -10.86 -1.74 -27.01
CA GLU A 235 -10.26 -2.27 -28.25
C GLU A 235 -11.35 -2.58 -29.27
#